data_AF-R5NQ12-F1
#
_entry.id   AF-R5NQ12-F1
#
_cell.length_a   1.000
_cell.length_b   1.000
_cell.length_c   1.000
_cell.angle_alpha   90.00
_cell.angle_beta   90.00
_cell.angle_gamma   90.00
#
_symmetry.space_group_name_H-M   'P 1'
#
loop_
_entity.id
_entity.type
_entity.pdbx_description
1 polymer ?
#
loop_
_entity_poly.entity_id
_entity_poly.type
_entity_poly.pdbx_seq_one_letter_code
_entity_poly.pdbx_strand_id
1 'polypeptide(L)'
;MIREQELFWQEVKKIQDYVVNVYLSKISQYDDMEKLLNDVTYETIYVMMELLDGHKNRDLRGEVIDKFTGCTINSSIELHNYCEEYLKCSDIY
;
A
#
# COMPACT_ATOMS: atom_id res chain seq x y z
N MET A 1 -20.77 -8.05 -7.38
CA MET A 1 -20.08 -7.35 -6.28
C MET A 1 -21.07 -6.44 -5.61
N ILE A 2 -20.96 -6.26 -4.30
CA ILE A 2 -21.63 -5.16 -3.62
C ILE A 2 -20.85 -3.86 -3.86
N ARG A 3 -21.50 -2.71 -3.65
CA ARG A 3 -20.92 -1.38 -3.93
C ARG A 3 -19.60 -1.16 -3.20
N GLU A 4 -19.48 -1.66 -1.98
CA GLU A 4 -18.31 -1.53 -1.12
C GLU A 4 -17.12 -2.30 -1.70
N GLN A 5 -17.37 -3.49 -2.27
CA GLN A 5 -16.33 -4.28 -2.94
C GLN A 5 -15.86 -3.57 -4.22
N GLU A 6 -16.78 -2.99 -4.98
CA GLU A 6 -16.43 -2.24 -6.18
C GLU A 6 -15.60 -0.99 -5.85
N LEU A 7 -16.00 -0.23 -4.83
CA LEU A 7 -15.25 0.94 -4.37
C LEU A 7 -13.83 0.55 -3.93
N PHE A 8 -13.69 -0.54 -3.18
CA PHE A 8 -12.38 -1.08 -2.80
C PHE A 8 -11.52 -1.38 -4.04
N TRP A 9 -12.03 -2.11 -5.02
CA TRP A 9 -11.27 -2.44 -6.23
C TRP A 9 -10.94 -1.22 -7.10
N GLN A 10 -11.80 -0.20 -7.11
CA GLN A 10 -11.51 1.07 -7.77
C GLN A 10 -10.33 1.78 -7.10
N GLU A 11 -10.24 1.78 -5.77
CA GLU A 11 -9.08 2.32 -5.07
C GLU A 11 -7.81 1.50 -5.35
N VAL A 12 -7.88 0.16 -5.29
CA VAL A 12 -6.72 -0.70 -5.63
C VAL A 12 -6.19 -0.41 -7.04
N LYS A 13 -7.09 -0.23 -8.02
CA LYS A 13 -6.70 0.15 -9.38
C LYS A 13 -5.99 1.51 -9.42
N LYS A 14 -6.54 2.53 -8.75
CA LYS A 14 -5.93 3.86 -8.67
C LYS A 14 -4.54 3.81 -8.03
N ILE A 15 -4.36 2.97 -7.00
CA ILE A 15 -3.07 2.76 -6.34
C ILE A 15 -2.05 2.22 -7.34
N GLN A 16 -2.39 1.16 -8.07
CA GLN A 16 -1.48 0.60 -9.09
C GLN A 16 -1.12 1.65 -10.16
N ASP A 17 -2.12 2.34 -10.70
CA ASP A 17 -1.91 3.36 -11.74
C ASP A 17 -1.02 4.51 -11.22
N TYR A 18 -1.23 4.94 -9.96
CA TYR A 18 -0.41 5.95 -9.30
C TYR A 18 1.04 5.50 -9.17
N VAL A 19 1.30 4.34 -8.56
CA VAL A 19 2.65 3.83 -8.32
C VAL A 19 3.40 3.65 -9.64
N VAL A 20 2.77 3.01 -10.63
CA VAL A 20 3.40 2.80 -11.95
C VAL A 20 3.80 4.13 -12.58
N ASN A 21 2.91 5.14 -12.56
CA ASN A 21 3.23 6.44 -13.15
C ASN A 21 4.36 7.17 -12.42
N VAL A 22 4.39 7.11 -11.08
CA VAL A 22 5.46 7.71 -10.29
C VAL A 22 6.81 7.07 -10.63
N TYR A 23 6.89 5.73 -10.62
CA TYR A 23 8.18 5.06 -10.85
C TYR A 23 8.61 5.03 -12.32
N LEU A 24 7.68 5.04 -13.27
CA LEU A 24 8.01 5.29 -14.68
C LEU A 24 8.70 6.65 -14.87
N SER A 25 8.27 7.69 -14.13
CA SER A 25 8.90 9.00 -14.21
C SER A 25 10.30 9.07 -13.59
N LYS A 26 10.62 8.12 -12.68
CA LYS A 26 11.89 8.04 -11.95
C LYS A 26 12.83 6.94 -12.45
N ILE A 27 12.40 6.12 -13.42
CA ILE A 27 13.13 4.90 -13.82
C ILE A 27 14.59 5.16 -14.22
N SER A 28 14.88 6.32 -14.82
CA SER A 28 16.24 6.71 -15.21
C SER A 28 17.17 7.04 -14.05
N GLN A 29 16.63 7.21 -12.83
CA GLN A 29 17.38 7.45 -11.60
C GLN A 29 17.87 6.17 -10.94
N TYR A 30 17.36 5.01 -11.38
CA TYR A 30 17.75 3.71 -10.85
C TYR A 30 18.90 3.13 -11.67
N ASP A 31 19.99 2.81 -10.98
CA ASP A 31 21.15 2.09 -11.52
C ASP A 31 21.01 0.57 -11.37
N ASP A 32 20.09 0.15 -10.50
CA ASP A 32 19.85 -1.23 -10.12
C ASP A 32 18.35 -1.55 -10.16
N MET A 33 18.02 -2.62 -10.87
CA MET A 33 16.64 -3.10 -11.00
C MET A 33 16.10 -3.66 -9.68
N GLU A 34 16.94 -4.21 -8.81
CA GLU A 34 16.49 -4.69 -7.50
C GLU A 34 16.01 -3.53 -6.62
N LYS A 35 16.73 -2.39 -6.61
CA LYS A 35 16.28 -1.17 -5.92
C LYS A 35 14.96 -0.65 -6.47
N LEU A 36 14.82 -0.57 -7.79
CA LEU A 36 13.57 -0.14 -8.43
C LEU A 36 12.39 -1.02 -8.00
N LEU A 37 12.56 -2.34 -8.02
CA LEU A 37 11.50 -3.27 -7.64
C LEU A 37 11.17 -3.20 -6.15
N ASN A 38 12.17 -3.04 -5.28
CA ASN A 38 11.93 -2.83 -3.85
C ASN A 38 11.12 -1.55 -3.61
N ASP A 39 11.45 -0.44 -4.26
CA ASP A 39 10.74 0.83 -4.05
C ASP A 39 9.31 0.82 -4.62
N VAL A 40 9.13 0.27 -5.82
CA VAL A 40 7.81 0.08 -6.44
C VAL A 40 6.91 -0.76 -5.54
N THR A 41 7.45 -1.86 -5.00
CA THR A 41 6.68 -2.76 -4.13
C THR A 41 6.47 -2.16 -2.74
N TYR A 42 7.46 -1.44 -2.19
CA TYR A 42 7.34 -0.67 -0.96
C TYR A 42 6.18 0.31 -1.04
N GLU A 43 6.16 1.18 -2.05
CA GLU A 43 5.11 2.19 -2.22
C GLU A 43 3.75 1.53 -2.45
N THR A 44 3.69 0.45 -3.24
CA THR A 44 2.44 -0.30 -3.45
C THR A 44 1.90 -0.83 -2.13
N ILE A 45 2.73 -1.47 -1.30
CA ILE A 45 2.32 -2.02 -0.01
C ILE A 45 1.93 -0.88 0.94
N TYR A 46 2.74 0.18 1.02
CA TYR A 46 2.49 1.34 1.88
C TYR A 46 1.14 1.98 1.59
N VAL A 47 0.87 2.29 0.32
CA VAL A 47 -0.38 2.95 -0.10
C VAL A 47 -1.59 2.01 0.07
N MET A 48 -1.39 0.69 -0.06
CA MET A 48 -2.42 -0.30 0.29
C MET A 48 -2.71 -0.34 1.80
N MET A 49 -1.69 -0.19 2.66
CA MET A 49 -1.89 -0.09 4.11
C MET A 49 -2.62 1.21 4.47
N GLU A 50 -2.28 2.34 3.83
CA GLU A 50 -3.04 3.59 3.98
C GLU A 50 -4.51 3.45 3.57
N LEU A 51 -4.82 2.63 2.55
CA LEU A 51 -6.21 2.31 2.20
C LEU A 51 -6.91 1.52 3.30
N LEU A 52 -6.24 0.53 3.89
CA LEU A 52 -6.81 -0.26 5.00
C LEU A 52 -7.00 0.60 6.25
N ASP A 53 -6.10 1.52 6.51
CA ASP A 53 -6.18 2.47 7.64
C ASP A 53 -7.25 3.55 7.43
N GLY A 54 -7.71 3.74 6.18
CA GLY A 54 -8.76 4.69 5.81
C GLY A 54 -8.26 6.08 5.39
N HIS A 55 -6.97 6.22 5.11
CA HIS A 55 -6.34 7.47 4.68
C HIS A 55 -6.54 7.74 3.18
N LYS A 56 -6.68 6.70 2.34
CA LYS A 56 -6.89 6.88 0.88
C LYS A 56 -8.33 7.22 0.51
N ASN A 57 -9.30 6.72 1.26
CA ASN A 57 -10.71 6.96 1.00
C ASN A 57 -11.46 6.97 2.33
N ARG A 58 -12.12 8.08 2.66
CA ARG A 58 -12.80 8.27 3.96
C ARG A 58 -14.01 7.33 4.15
N ASP A 59 -14.54 6.79 3.06
CA ASP A 59 -15.66 5.85 3.08
C ASP A 59 -15.20 4.39 3.20
N LEU A 60 -13.89 4.13 3.12
CA LEU A 60 -13.30 2.79 3.24
C LEU A 60 -12.35 2.72 4.42
N ARG A 61 -12.50 1.67 5.22
CA ARG A 61 -11.50 1.21 6.18
C ARG A 61 -11.54 -0.31 6.19
N GLY A 62 -10.38 -0.94 6.10
CA GLY A 62 -10.25 -2.39 6.07
C GLY A 62 -9.78 -2.92 7.41
N GLU A 63 -10.32 -4.06 7.82
CA GLU A 63 -9.85 -4.79 9.00
C GLU A 63 -9.08 -6.03 8.55
N VAL A 64 -7.87 -6.19 9.08
CA VAL A 64 -7.10 -7.43 8.93
C VAL A 64 -7.46 -8.32 10.13
N ILE A 65 -8.16 -9.42 9.85
CA ILE A 65 -8.67 -10.31 10.88
C ILE A 65 -7.82 -11.57 10.94
N ASP A 66 -7.25 -11.86 12.11
CA ASP A 66 -6.66 -13.18 12.39
C ASP A 66 -7.78 -14.23 12.38
N LYS A 67 -7.68 -15.22 11.49
CA LYS A 67 -8.76 -16.19 11.26
C LYS A 67 -8.99 -17.16 12.41
N PHE A 68 -8.01 -17.38 13.27
CA PHE A 68 -8.10 -18.36 14.36
C PHE A 68 -8.67 -17.75 15.63
N THR A 69 -8.26 -16.52 15.92
CA THR A 69 -8.65 -15.77 17.12
C THR A 69 -9.82 -14.84 16.87
N GLY A 70 -10.05 -14.43 15.61
CA GLY A 70 -11.02 -13.41 15.24
C GLY A 70 -10.60 -11.99 15.59
N CYS A 71 -9.37 -11.80 16.08
CA CYS A 71 -8.87 -10.49 16.48
C CYS A 71 -8.53 -9.62 15.26
N THR A 72 -8.95 -8.35 15.30
CA THR A 72 -8.54 -7.34 14.32
C THR A 72 -7.13 -6.82 14.64
N ILE A 73 -6.18 -7.10 13.75
CA ILE A 73 -4.76 -6.77 13.89
C ILE A 73 -4.55 -5.25 13.92
N ASN A 74 -5.20 -4.52 13.02
CA ASN A 74 -5.08 -3.06 12.89
C ASN A 74 -6.16 -2.28 13.66
N SER A 75 -6.60 -2.82 14.79
CA SER A 75 -7.61 -2.17 15.64
C SER A 75 -7.06 -0.96 16.41
N SER A 76 -5.78 -0.99 16.77
CA SER A 76 -5.12 0.00 17.65
C SER A 76 -3.84 0.58 17.04
N ILE A 77 -3.55 0.23 15.78
CA ILE A 77 -2.38 0.69 15.05
C ILE A 77 -2.79 1.13 13.65
N GLU A 78 -1.96 1.98 13.05
CA GLU A 78 -2.02 2.25 11.61
C GLU A 78 -0.94 1.40 10.93
N LEU A 79 -1.35 0.53 10.01
CA LEU A 79 -0.46 -0.42 9.36
C LEU A 79 0.67 0.26 8.58
N HIS A 80 0.38 1.39 7.93
CA HIS A 80 1.37 2.08 7.10
C HIS A 80 2.56 2.62 7.92
N ASN A 81 2.36 2.96 9.20
CA ASN A 81 3.44 3.43 10.08
C ASN A 81 4.53 2.37 10.30
N TYR A 82 4.22 1.09 10.13
CA TYR A 82 5.18 -0.01 10.32
C TYR A 82 5.87 -0.42 9.02
N CYS A 83 5.48 0.12 7.86
CA CYS A 83 6.11 -0.22 6.59
C CYS A 83 7.63 0.09 6.60
N GLU A 84 8.05 1.19 7.22
CA GLU A 84 9.46 1.56 7.32
C GLU A 84 10.29 0.59 8.18
N GLU A 85 9.68 -0.05 9.18
CA GLU A 85 10.35 -0.98 10.07
C GLU A 85 10.59 -2.35 9.42
N TYR A 86 9.69 -2.77 8.52
CA TYR A 86 9.65 -4.15 8.00
C TYR A 86 10.00 -4.28 6.51
N LEU A 87 9.83 -3.22 5.72
CA LEU A 87 10.01 -3.26 4.27
C LEU A 87 11.33 -2.58 3.87
N LYS A 88 11.89 -3.02 2.74
CA LYS A 88 13.04 -2.37 2.14
C LYS A 88 12.58 -1.24 1.23
N CYS A 89 13.21 -0.08 1.37
CA CYS A 89 13.12 1.03 0.43
C CYS A 89 14.55 1.52 0.18
N SER A 90 14.85 1.94 -1.04
CA SER A 90 16.13 2.54 -1.38
C SER A 90 16.07 4.04 -1.05
N ASP A 91 17.13 4.57 -0.43
CA ASP A 91 17.21 5.98 -0.01
C ASP A 91 17.42 6.95 -1.20
N ILE A 92 16.78 6.67 -2.35
CA ILE A 92 16.88 7.49 -3.56
C ILE A 92 15.89 8.65 -3.43
N TYR A 93 16.39 9.78 -2.92
CA TYR A 93 15.69 11.06 -2.78
C TYR A 93 15.57 11.82 -4.11
#